data_AF-A0A2V7V3K5-F1
#
_entry.id   AF-A0A2V7V3K5-F1
#
_cell.length_a   1.000
_cell.length_b   1.000
_cell.length_c   1.000
_cell.angle_alpha   90.00
_cell.angle_beta   90.00
_cell.angle_gamma   90.00
#
_symmetry.space_group_name_H-M   'P 1'
#
loop_
_entity.id
_entity.type
_entity.pdbx_description
1 polymer ?
#
loop_
_entity_poly.entity_id
_entity_poly.type
_entity_poly.pdbx_seq_one_letter_code
_entity_poly.pdbx_strand_id
1 'polypeptide(L)'
;AAPRISPRAAEQVIKFAVDYAPNAAMGVIDFAGLRMFRGPRLEEMNAQAGDLPSAARRSVRGSGNLFSDLNQWMLKVLLASEVPNGLLSAPRGQYRNASQLARAANVSVMSAFRFVQQLQHEGYLHESSPYLRLVRREDLLSRWQILSVRSIREVPMRFVLPGDVQAHLRKLL
;
A
#
# COMPACT_ATOMS: atom_id res chain seq x y z
N ALA A 1 5.76 -0.30 -13.68
CA ALA A 1 5.82 -1.68 -13.14
C ALA A 1 4.41 -2.26 -13.14
N ALA A 2 4.24 -3.49 -13.62
CA ALA A 2 2.93 -4.14 -13.75
C ALA A 2 2.68 -5.14 -12.60
N PRO A 3 1.41 -5.36 -12.18
CA PRO A 3 1.05 -6.31 -11.12
C PRO A 3 1.53 -7.74 -11.39
N ARG A 4 1.39 -8.19 -12.63
CA ARG A 4 1.85 -9.49 -13.11
C ARG A 4 2.05 -9.40 -14.61
N ILE A 5 3.17 -9.92 -15.11
CA ILE A 5 3.45 -9.99 -16.54
C ILE A 5 3.39 -11.47 -16.94
N SER A 6 2.64 -11.79 -17.99
CA SER A 6 2.65 -13.16 -18.51
C SER A 6 4.02 -13.48 -19.12
N PRO A 7 4.52 -14.72 -19.05
CA PRO A 7 5.81 -15.10 -19.63
C PRO A 7 5.92 -14.70 -21.10
N ARG A 8 4.85 -14.91 -21.86
CA ARG A 8 4.77 -14.55 -23.29
C ARG A 8 4.90 -13.04 -23.55
N ALA A 9 4.29 -12.20 -22.71
CA ALA A 9 4.42 -10.76 -22.83
C ALA A 9 5.84 -10.29 -22.48
N ALA A 10 6.45 -10.88 -21.44
CA ALA A 10 7.83 -10.58 -21.10
C ALA A 10 8.78 -11.00 -22.23
N GLU A 11 8.58 -12.16 -22.85
CA GLU A 11 9.35 -12.64 -24.00
C GLU A 11 9.24 -11.68 -25.20
N GLN A 12 8.04 -11.17 -25.47
CA GLN A 12 7.83 -10.20 -26.56
C GLN A 12 8.59 -8.89 -26.31
N VAL A 13 8.61 -8.39 -25.07
CA VAL A 13 9.35 -7.18 -24.72
C VAL A 13 10.86 -7.40 -24.85
N ILE A 14 11.36 -8.55 -24.40
CA ILE A 14 12.76 -8.92 -24.59
C ILE A 14 13.11 -9.05 -26.07
N LYS A 15 12.28 -9.73 -26.86
CA LYS A 15 12.49 -9.88 -28.30
C LYS A 15 12.57 -8.53 -28.99
N PHE A 16 11.62 -7.65 -28.72
CA PHE A 16 11.63 -6.28 -29.24
C PHE A 16 12.94 -5.56 -28.93
N ALA A 17 13.40 -5.59 -27.70
CA ALA A 17 14.62 -4.88 -27.36
C ALA A 17 15.91 -5.54 -27.91
N VAL A 18 15.91 -6.85 -28.20
CA VAL A 18 17.00 -7.49 -28.97
C VAL A 18 17.02 -6.93 -30.40
N ASP A 19 15.85 -6.81 -31.02
CA ASP A 19 15.73 -6.39 -32.42
C ASP A 19 16.08 -4.90 -32.61
N TYR A 20 15.80 -4.05 -31.61
CA TYR A 20 15.92 -2.59 -31.74
C TYR A 20 17.02 -1.94 -30.89
N ALA A 21 17.58 -2.65 -29.90
CA ALA A 21 18.62 -2.11 -29.02
C ALA A 21 19.63 -3.21 -28.61
N PRO A 22 20.33 -3.85 -29.56
CA PRO A 22 21.14 -5.05 -29.32
C PRO A 22 22.30 -4.86 -28.34
N ASN A 23 22.75 -3.62 -28.14
CA ASN A 23 23.85 -3.28 -27.24
C ASN A 23 23.39 -2.73 -25.88
N ALA A 24 22.08 -2.63 -25.65
CA ALA A 24 21.52 -2.13 -24.40
C ALA A 24 21.20 -3.29 -23.46
N ALA A 25 21.70 -3.21 -22.23
CA ALA A 25 21.24 -4.06 -21.15
C ALA A 25 19.76 -3.75 -20.83
N MET A 26 18.95 -4.78 -20.65
CA MET A 26 17.50 -4.63 -20.49
C MET A 26 16.92 -5.68 -19.55
N GLY A 27 15.73 -5.39 -19.02
CA GLY A 27 14.97 -6.39 -18.27
C GLY A 27 13.52 -6.03 -18.05
N VAL A 28 12.74 -7.08 -17.81
CA VAL A 28 11.34 -7.05 -17.42
C VAL A 28 11.24 -7.58 -16.00
N ILE A 29 10.61 -6.78 -15.12
CA ILE A 29 10.32 -7.16 -13.75
C ILE A 29 8.83 -6.96 -13.45
N ASP A 30 8.25 -7.84 -12.65
CA ASP A 30 6.90 -7.70 -12.12
C ASP A 30 6.84 -7.84 -10.60
N PHE A 31 5.70 -7.51 -10.00
CA PHE A 31 5.52 -7.62 -8.55
C PHE A 31 5.31 -9.05 -8.06
N ALA A 32 5.10 -10.03 -8.96
CA ALA A 32 5.02 -11.45 -8.62
C ALA A 32 6.39 -12.13 -8.52
N GLY A 33 7.46 -11.40 -8.83
CA GLY A 33 8.85 -11.87 -8.74
C GLY A 33 9.42 -12.37 -10.06
N LEU A 34 8.73 -12.15 -11.19
CA LEU A 34 9.31 -12.33 -12.50
C LEU A 34 10.49 -11.38 -12.65
N ARG A 35 11.64 -11.93 -13.04
CA ARG A 35 12.82 -11.16 -13.44
C ARG A 35 13.39 -11.79 -14.69
N MET A 36 13.36 -11.06 -15.79
CA MET A 36 13.93 -11.50 -17.05
C MET A 36 14.78 -10.40 -17.65
N PHE A 37 16.08 -10.63 -17.66
CA PHE A 37 17.12 -9.72 -18.12
C PHE A 37 17.88 -10.31 -19.31
N ARG A 38 18.44 -9.40 -20.11
CA ARG A 38 19.41 -9.65 -21.17
C ARG A 38 20.49 -8.57 -21.12
N GLY A 39 21.73 -8.98 -21.29
CA GLY A 39 22.89 -8.11 -21.22
C GLY A 39 23.93 -8.69 -20.25
N PRO A 40 25.23 -8.51 -20.52
CA PRO A 40 26.31 -9.19 -19.79
C PRO A 40 26.14 -9.14 -18.26
N ARG A 41 26.20 -10.31 -17.61
CA ARG A 41 26.09 -10.51 -16.15
C ARG A 41 24.71 -10.26 -15.54
N LEU A 42 23.70 -9.87 -16.32
CA LEU A 42 22.33 -9.69 -15.80
C LEU A 42 21.51 -10.96 -15.90
N GLU A 43 21.87 -11.89 -16.79
CA GLU A 43 21.14 -13.15 -16.96
C GLU A 43 21.18 -14.03 -15.70
N GLU A 44 22.22 -13.88 -14.88
CA GLU A 44 22.37 -14.55 -13.58
C GLU A 44 21.30 -14.12 -12.57
N MET A 45 20.66 -12.97 -12.79
CA MET A 45 19.60 -12.41 -11.94
C MET A 45 18.18 -12.85 -12.36
N ASN A 46 18.06 -13.68 -13.41
CA ASN A 46 16.79 -14.17 -13.91
C ASN A 46 16.08 -15.08 -12.91
N ALA A 47 14.77 -14.94 -12.78
CA ALA A 47 13.94 -15.79 -11.93
C ALA A 47 12.51 -15.87 -12.48
N GLN A 48 11.90 -17.05 -12.37
CA GLN A 48 10.48 -17.22 -12.71
C GLN A 48 9.60 -16.61 -11.61
N ALA A 49 8.39 -16.19 -12.00
CA ALA A 49 7.35 -15.80 -11.06
C ALA A 49 6.95 -17.02 -10.21
N GLY A 50 7.64 -17.24 -9.09
CA GLY A 50 7.67 -18.57 -8.48
C GLY A 50 8.84 -18.79 -7.53
N ASP A 51 10.01 -18.27 -7.89
CA ASP A 51 11.28 -18.74 -7.33
C ASP A 51 11.77 -17.96 -6.10
N LEU A 52 11.06 -16.91 -5.67
CA LEU A 52 11.38 -16.24 -4.42
C LEU A 52 11.15 -17.22 -3.25
N PRO A 53 12.16 -17.49 -2.39
CA PRO A 53 11.96 -18.23 -1.16
C PRO A 53 10.75 -17.66 -0.40
N SER A 54 9.94 -18.52 0.24
CA SER A 54 8.76 -18.07 1.01
C SER A 54 9.11 -16.98 2.05
N ALA A 55 10.37 -16.96 2.52
CA ALA A 55 10.93 -15.92 3.38
C ALA A 55 11.23 -14.59 2.64
N ALA A 56 11.73 -14.63 1.40
CA ALA A 56 11.91 -13.44 0.55
C ALA A 56 10.56 -12.90 0.02
N ARG A 57 9.59 -13.78 -0.25
CA ARG A 57 8.17 -13.39 -0.45
C ARG A 57 7.55 -12.77 0.81
N ARG A 58 8.11 -13.04 2.00
CA ARG A 58 7.71 -12.41 3.26
C ARG A 58 8.43 -11.09 3.52
N SER A 59 9.66 -10.91 3.03
CA SER A 59 10.39 -9.64 3.16
C SER A 59 10.03 -8.60 2.08
N VAL A 60 9.64 -9.03 0.88
CA VAL A 60 8.97 -8.16 -0.12
C VAL A 60 7.52 -7.87 0.30
N ARG A 61 6.92 -8.72 1.14
CA ARG A 61 5.82 -8.36 2.04
C ARG A 61 6.30 -7.50 3.22
N GLY A 62 7.18 -6.54 2.94
CA GLY A 62 7.09 -5.23 3.56
C GLY A 62 5.77 -4.60 3.12
N SER A 63 4.65 -5.17 3.57
CA SER A 63 3.41 -4.43 3.62
C SER A 63 3.75 -3.16 4.37
N GLY A 64 3.76 -2.02 3.68
CA GLY A 64 3.50 -0.77 4.37
C GLY A 64 2.32 -1.07 5.27
N ASN A 65 2.44 -0.85 6.58
CA ASN A 65 1.42 -1.29 7.52
C ASN A 65 0.05 -0.81 6.99
N LEU A 66 -0.80 -1.73 6.49
CA LEU A 66 -2.09 -1.39 5.89
C LEU A 66 -2.94 -0.62 6.91
N PHE A 67 -2.63 -0.80 8.18
CA PHE A 67 -3.22 -0.17 9.33
C PHE A 67 -2.20 0.72 10.06
N SER A 68 -1.29 1.39 9.34
CA SER A 68 -0.61 2.57 9.89
C SER A 68 -1.63 3.66 10.21
N ASP A 69 -1.34 4.60 11.11
CA ASP A 69 -2.31 5.62 11.50
C ASP A 69 -2.90 6.39 10.31
N LEU A 70 -2.05 6.75 9.35
CA LEU A 70 -2.46 7.42 8.12
C LEU A 70 -3.39 6.53 7.25
N ASN A 71 -3.08 5.24 7.13
CA ASN A 71 -3.89 4.31 6.37
C ASN A 71 -5.20 3.97 7.08
N GLN A 72 -5.20 3.87 8.41
CA GLN A 72 -6.41 3.72 9.22
C GLN A 72 -7.32 4.93 9.06
N TRP A 73 -6.75 6.15 9.01
CA TRP A 73 -7.52 7.35 8.71
C TRP A 73 -8.15 7.27 7.31
N MET A 74 -7.38 6.95 6.27
CA MET A 74 -7.93 6.80 4.92
C MET A 74 -8.98 5.68 4.81
N LEU A 75 -8.82 4.59 5.56
CA LEU A 75 -9.81 3.51 5.66
C LEU A 75 -11.12 4.01 6.28
N LYS A 76 -11.06 4.82 7.34
CA LYS A 76 -12.23 5.48 7.94
C LYS A 76 -12.94 6.37 6.92
N VAL A 77 -12.22 7.16 6.14
CA VAL A 77 -12.81 8.00 5.08
C VAL A 77 -13.55 7.15 4.04
N LEU A 78 -13.01 6.00 3.62
CA LEU A 78 -13.69 5.08 2.70
C LEU A 78 -14.99 4.50 3.29
N LEU A 79 -15.02 4.22 4.60
CA LEU A 79 -16.17 3.63 5.29
C LEU A 79 -17.24 4.66 5.70
N ALA A 80 -16.92 5.96 5.69
CA ALA A 80 -17.75 7.01 6.29
C ALA A 80 -19.18 7.08 5.73
N SER A 81 -19.36 6.81 4.44
CA SER A 81 -20.67 6.82 3.77
C SER A 81 -21.56 5.64 4.17
N GLU A 82 -20.99 4.60 4.75
CA GLU A 82 -21.67 3.36 5.11
C GLU A 82 -21.93 3.26 6.63
N VAL A 83 -21.24 4.09 7.41
CA VAL A 83 -21.40 4.18 8.86
C VAL A 83 -22.46 5.24 9.19
N PRO A 84 -23.42 4.93 10.09
CA PRO A 84 -24.45 5.88 10.52
C PRO A 84 -23.91 7.26 10.93
N ASN A 85 -24.73 8.29 10.68
CA ASN A 85 -24.43 9.66 11.11
C ASN A 85 -24.14 9.69 12.62
N GLY A 86 -23.11 10.44 13.03
CA GLY A 86 -22.70 10.57 14.43
C GLY A 86 -21.68 9.55 14.94
N LEU A 87 -21.48 8.40 14.29
CA LEU A 87 -20.53 7.37 14.76
C LEU A 87 -19.10 7.52 14.21
N LEU A 88 -18.96 8.24 13.09
CA LEU A 88 -17.66 8.50 12.50
C LEU A 88 -17.61 9.93 11.95
N SER A 89 -16.70 10.73 12.50
CA SER A 89 -16.40 12.06 11.98
C SER A 89 -15.33 11.93 10.88
N ALA A 90 -15.79 11.80 9.65
CA ALA A 90 -14.95 11.74 8.47
C ALA A 90 -15.72 12.29 7.25
N PRO A 91 -15.01 12.83 6.24
CA PRO A 91 -15.61 13.20 4.97
C PRO A 91 -16.42 12.05 4.39
N ARG A 92 -17.69 12.31 4.07
CA ARG A 92 -18.59 11.33 3.47
C ARG A 92 -18.65 11.54 1.96
N GLY A 93 -18.52 10.48 1.19
CA GLY A 93 -18.56 10.51 -0.26
C GLY A 93 -18.25 9.18 -0.91
N GLN A 94 -18.35 9.15 -2.24
CA GLN A 94 -17.86 8.06 -3.07
C GLN A 94 -16.67 8.56 -3.88
N TYR A 95 -15.58 7.81 -3.87
CA TYR A 95 -14.32 8.21 -4.49
C TYR A 95 -14.00 7.27 -5.64
N ARG A 96 -13.71 7.82 -6.83
CA ARG A 96 -13.39 7.03 -8.03
C ARG A 96 -11.93 6.57 -8.08
N ASN A 97 -11.02 7.30 -7.44
CA ASN A 97 -9.59 7.05 -7.51
C ASN A 97 -8.84 7.62 -6.31
N ALA A 98 -7.54 7.31 -6.24
CA ALA A 98 -6.66 7.75 -5.16
C ALA A 98 -6.59 9.27 -5.00
N SER A 99 -6.63 10.05 -6.09
CA SER A 99 -6.58 11.52 -6.02
C SER A 99 -7.81 12.12 -5.35
N GLN A 100 -9.00 11.56 -5.61
CA GLN A 100 -10.23 11.97 -4.93
C GLN A 100 -10.22 11.59 -3.44
N LEU A 101 -9.76 10.38 -3.13
CA LEU A 101 -9.58 9.96 -1.74
C LEU A 101 -8.57 10.87 -1.01
N ALA A 102 -7.45 11.21 -1.65
CA ALA A 102 -6.43 12.08 -1.09
C ALA A 102 -6.99 13.45 -0.71
N ARG A 103 -7.78 14.05 -1.60
CA ARG A 103 -8.42 15.34 -1.37
C ARG A 103 -9.40 15.27 -0.20
N ALA A 104 -10.23 14.22 -0.15
CA ALA A 104 -11.18 14.06 0.94
C ALA A 104 -10.47 13.84 2.27
N ALA A 105 -9.51 12.93 2.33
CA ALA A 105 -8.75 12.62 3.53
C ALA A 105 -7.72 13.69 3.94
N ASN A 106 -7.55 14.74 3.12
CA ASN A 106 -6.55 15.80 3.29
C ASN A 106 -5.11 15.26 3.44
N VAL A 107 -4.70 14.39 2.51
CA VAL A 107 -3.38 13.77 2.48
C VAL A 107 -2.73 13.93 1.11
N SER A 108 -1.44 13.60 1.01
CA SER A 108 -0.76 13.59 -0.29
C SER A 108 -1.36 12.54 -1.24
N VAL A 109 -1.39 12.86 -2.54
CA VAL A 109 -1.84 11.91 -3.58
C VAL A 109 -0.99 10.64 -3.58
N MET A 110 0.30 10.74 -3.31
CA MET A 110 1.19 9.57 -3.23
C MET A 110 0.85 8.64 -2.07
N SER A 111 0.51 9.19 -0.90
CA SER A 111 0.08 8.37 0.25
C SER A 111 -1.20 7.62 -0.07
N ALA A 112 -2.21 8.30 -0.62
CA ALA A 112 -3.46 7.67 -1.03
C ALA A 112 -3.27 6.64 -2.15
N PHE A 113 -2.39 6.92 -3.12
CA PHE A 113 -2.09 6.00 -4.21
C PHE A 113 -1.49 4.70 -3.68
N ARG A 114 -0.47 4.78 -2.81
CA ARG A 114 0.14 3.60 -2.19
C ARG A 114 -0.88 2.78 -1.40
N PHE A 115 -1.73 3.45 -0.63
CA PHE A 115 -2.79 2.80 0.13
C PHE A 115 -3.82 2.08 -0.75
N VAL A 116 -4.31 2.74 -1.80
CA VAL A 116 -5.26 2.14 -2.76
C VAL A 116 -4.64 0.97 -3.50
N GLN A 117 -3.39 1.09 -3.95
CA GLN A 117 -2.66 -0.01 -4.57
C GLN A 117 -2.52 -1.21 -3.63
N GLN A 118 -2.25 -0.97 -2.35
CA GLN A 118 -2.16 -2.03 -1.36
C GLN A 118 -3.51 -2.71 -1.13
N LEU A 119 -4.60 -1.95 -0.97
CA LEU A 119 -5.96 -2.52 -0.86
C LEU A 119 -6.32 -3.35 -2.10
N GLN A 120 -5.97 -2.87 -3.30
CA GLN A 120 -6.20 -3.61 -4.54
C GLN A 120 -5.39 -4.91 -4.57
N HIS A 121 -4.09 -4.85 -4.24
CA HIS A 121 -3.21 -6.00 -4.22
C HIS A 121 -3.64 -7.08 -3.20
N GLU A 122 -4.15 -6.65 -2.05
CA GLU A 122 -4.67 -7.57 -1.01
C GLU A 122 -6.12 -8.03 -1.28
N GLY A 123 -6.73 -7.59 -2.39
CA GLY A 123 -8.06 -8.02 -2.82
C GLY A 123 -9.20 -7.42 -1.99
N TYR A 124 -9.01 -6.23 -1.43
CA TYR A 124 -10.01 -5.50 -0.64
C TYR A 124 -10.80 -4.47 -1.45
N LEU A 125 -10.48 -4.25 -2.73
CA LEU A 125 -11.27 -3.39 -3.61
C LEU A 125 -12.04 -4.19 -4.66
N HIS A 126 -13.28 -3.79 -4.91
CA HIS A 126 -14.10 -4.38 -5.96
C HIS A 126 -13.58 -3.98 -7.36
N GLU A 127 -13.09 -4.93 -8.14
CA GLU A 127 -12.40 -4.66 -9.42
C GLU A 127 -13.29 -3.99 -10.48
N SER A 128 -14.56 -4.41 -10.58
CA SER A 128 -15.50 -3.87 -11.59
C SER A 128 -16.28 -2.64 -11.13
N SER A 129 -15.99 -2.11 -9.93
CA SER A 129 -16.72 -0.96 -9.40
C SER A 129 -16.15 0.35 -9.95
N PRO A 130 -16.98 1.31 -10.39
CA PRO A 130 -16.51 2.63 -10.80
C PRO A 130 -16.00 3.49 -9.62
N TYR A 131 -16.16 3.00 -8.40
CA TYR A 131 -15.71 3.63 -7.16
C TYR A 131 -14.82 2.69 -6.34
N LEU A 132 -13.98 3.26 -5.48
CA LEU A 132 -13.18 2.56 -4.47
C LEU A 132 -14.10 1.94 -3.41
N ARG A 133 -14.67 0.78 -3.73
CA ARG A 133 -15.60 0.03 -2.86
C ARG A 133 -14.86 -1.09 -2.17
N LEU A 134 -14.93 -1.11 -0.84
CA LEU A 134 -14.33 -2.16 -0.02
C LEU A 134 -15.15 -3.45 -0.10
N VAL A 135 -14.45 -4.56 -0.36
CA VAL A 135 -14.99 -5.94 -0.30
C VAL A 135 -14.33 -6.70 0.86
N ARG A 136 -14.84 -7.89 1.19
CA ARG A 136 -14.32 -8.73 2.29
C ARG A 136 -14.17 -7.94 3.60
N ARG A 137 -15.18 -7.12 3.92
CA ARG A 137 -15.11 -6.13 5.00
C ARG A 137 -14.94 -6.78 6.37
N GLU A 138 -15.59 -7.92 6.60
CA GLU A 138 -15.45 -8.67 7.87
C GLU A 138 -14.00 -9.09 8.11
N ASP A 139 -13.33 -9.62 7.10
CA ASP A 139 -11.91 -9.99 7.16
C ASP A 139 -11.01 -8.76 7.37
N LEU A 140 -11.28 -7.66 6.64
CA LEU A 140 -10.52 -6.41 6.77
C LEU A 140 -10.65 -5.80 8.19
N LEU A 141 -11.87 -5.74 8.72
CA LEU A 141 -12.15 -5.21 10.06
C LEU A 141 -11.59 -6.13 11.16
N SER A 142 -11.65 -7.45 10.98
CA SER A 142 -11.06 -8.42 11.92
C SER A 142 -9.54 -8.23 12.02
N ARG A 143 -8.85 -8.09 10.86
CA ARG A 143 -7.41 -7.79 10.82
C ARG A 143 -7.09 -6.45 11.47
N TRP A 144 -7.92 -5.43 11.24
CA TRP A 144 -7.74 -4.12 11.86
C TRP A 144 -7.87 -4.18 13.38
N GLN A 145 -8.90 -4.86 13.90
CA GLN A 145 -9.16 -5.00 15.33
C GLN A 145 -8.00 -5.70 16.06
N ILE A 146 -7.46 -6.77 15.49
CA ILE A 146 -6.32 -7.50 16.07
C ILE A 146 -5.10 -6.59 16.25
N LEU A 147 -4.89 -5.65 15.31
CA LEU A 147 -3.77 -4.71 15.36
C LEU A 147 -4.02 -3.51 16.27
N SER A 148 -5.26 -3.02 16.35
CA SER A 148 -5.60 -1.91 17.25
C SER A 148 -5.48 -2.31 18.73
N VAL A 149 -5.78 -3.56 19.07
CA VAL A 149 -5.63 -4.08 20.46
C VAL A 149 -4.16 -4.12 20.90
N ARG A 150 -3.21 -4.16 19.96
CA ARG A 150 -1.76 -4.23 20.27
C ARG A 150 -1.08 -2.87 20.46
N SER A 151 -1.72 -1.76 20.12
CA SER A 151 -1.02 -0.48 19.96
C SER A 151 -1.53 0.62 20.88
N ILE A 152 -1.14 0.57 22.15
CA ILE A 152 -0.80 1.78 22.91
C ILE A 152 0.58 1.51 23.52
N ARG A 153 1.63 1.84 22.78
CA ARG A 153 2.97 1.84 23.35
C ARG A 153 3.11 3.15 24.11
N GLU A 154 2.98 3.10 25.44
CA GLU A 154 3.30 4.24 26.27
C GLU A 154 4.77 4.62 26.04
N VAL A 155 4.98 5.82 25.49
CA VAL A 155 6.32 6.37 25.33
C VAL A 155 6.58 7.28 26.53
N PRO A 156 7.61 7.02 27.34
CA PRO A 156 7.93 7.91 28.44
C PRO A 156 8.29 9.29 27.89
N MET A 157 7.51 10.29 28.27
CA MET A 157 7.76 11.69 27.94
C MET A 157 8.32 12.39 29.17
N ARG A 158 9.34 13.24 28.98
CA ARG A 158 9.78 14.19 30.00
C ARG A 158 9.82 15.60 29.42
N PHE A 159 9.44 16.59 30.23
CA PHE A 159 9.72 17.98 29.91
C PHE A 159 11.20 18.26 30.19
N VAL A 160 11.90 18.78 29.18
CA VAL A 160 13.33 19.15 29.32
C VAL A 160 13.47 20.46 30.10
N LEU A 161 12.48 21.34 30.00
CA LEU A 161 12.43 22.59 30.73
C LEU A 161 11.86 22.36 32.14
N PRO A 162 12.51 22.86 33.20
CA PRO A 162 11.98 22.80 34.55
C PRO A 162 10.71 23.66 34.66
N GLY A 163 9.68 23.13 35.32
CA GLY A 163 8.43 23.84 35.55
C GLY A 163 7.27 22.92 35.89
N ASP A 164 6.12 23.50 36.21
CA ASP A 164 4.90 22.76 36.52
C ASP A 164 4.46 21.90 35.33
N VAL A 165 4.35 20.60 35.56
CA VAL A 165 3.91 19.60 34.57
C VAL A 165 2.50 19.92 34.08
N GLN A 166 1.60 20.38 34.95
CA GLN A 166 0.22 20.68 34.57
C GLN A 166 0.12 21.95 33.70
N ALA A 167 0.95 22.94 33.95
CA ALA A 167 1.08 24.11 33.08
C ALA A 167 1.63 23.73 31.69
N HIS A 168 2.57 22.80 31.61
CA HIS A 168 3.10 22.33 30.33
C HIS A 168 2.10 21.46 29.55
N LEU A 169 1.37 20.57 30.24
CA LEU A 169 0.33 19.75 29.61
C LEU A 169 -0.80 20.58 29.01
N ARG A 170 -1.24 21.64 29.70
CA ARG A 170 -2.27 22.57 29.21
C ARG A 170 -1.89 23.35 27.95
N LYS A 171 -0.61 23.37 27.57
CA LYS A 171 -0.15 23.98 26.30
C LYS A 171 -0.17 23.01 25.12
N LEU A 172 -0.28 21.71 25.39
CA LEU A 172 -0.20 20.64 24.38
C LEU A 172 -1.58 20.08 23.99
N LEU A 173 -2.60 20.34 24.81
CA LEU A 173 -3.99 19.92 24.64
C LEU A 173 -4.87 21.14 24.36
#